data_AF-A0A0L8HKZ9-F1
#
_entry.id   AF-A0A0L8HKZ9-F1
#
_cell.length_a   1.000
_cell.length_b   1.000
_cell.length_c   1.000
_cell.angle_alpha   90.00
_cell.angle_beta   90.00
_cell.angle_gamma   90.00
#
_symmetry.space_group_name_H-M   'P 1'
#
loop_
_entity.id
_entity.type
_entity.pdbx_description
1 polymer ?
#
loop_
_entity_poly.entity_id
_entity_poly.type
_entity_poly.pdbx_seq_one_letter_code
_entity_poly.pdbx_strand_id
1 'polypeptide(L)'
;MATELDCTATGQNGSNFLDTFQLVESLEDRPPVPNHLLDTKIFRKTGQESKTLLAAPVDVHFEIVCLEKKCSKRLSLMNLTPKLISIQILPPQTKYFKIHYEKSGHLGPGTQMSCQVEFVPTEWRYYYDCIRIHCL
;
A
#
# COMPACT_ATOMS: atom_id res chain seq x y z
N MET A 1 6.64 58.29 -38.92
CA MET A 1 6.03 57.33 -39.85
C MET A 1 5.43 56.23 -38.98
N ALA A 2 4.21 56.28 -38.45
CA ALA A 2 2.92 56.76 -38.95
C ALA A 2 2.54 56.13 -40.29
N THR A 3 1.77 55.04 -40.25
CA THR A 3 0.47 54.94 -40.95
C THR A 3 -0.40 53.83 -40.36
N GLU A 4 -1.67 54.17 -40.20
CA GLU A 4 -2.84 53.43 -39.72
C GLU A 4 -3.38 52.46 -40.79
N LEU A 5 -4.27 51.53 -40.41
CA LEU A 5 -5.68 51.54 -40.86
C LEU A 5 -6.47 50.32 -40.32
N ASP A 6 -7.56 50.65 -39.65
CA ASP A 6 -8.68 49.80 -39.22
C ASP A 6 -9.38 49.10 -40.38
N CYS A 7 -9.95 47.92 -40.12
CA CYS A 7 -11.13 47.43 -40.83
C CYS A 7 -12.06 46.68 -39.86
N THR A 8 -13.18 47.32 -39.51
CA THR A 8 -14.27 46.78 -38.70
C THR A 8 -15.28 45.98 -39.52
N ALA A 9 -15.76 44.90 -38.89
CA ALA A 9 -17.08 44.24 -38.93
C ALA A 9 -17.95 44.19 -40.22
N THR A 10 -18.45 43.00 -40.55
CA THR A 10 -19.84 42.75 -41.01
C THR A 10 -20.16 41.25 -40.87
N GLY A 11 -21.07 40.80 -39.98
CA GLY A 11 -22.48 40.44 -40.27
C GLY A 11 -22.59 38.98 -40.78
N GLN A 12 -23.51 38.08 -40.38
CA GLN A 12 -24.75 38.13 -39.61
C GLN A 12 -25.09 36.71 -39.08
N ASN A 13 -25.87 36.68 -37.99
CA ASN A 13 -26.99 35.78 -37.66
C ASN A 13 -26.97 34.31 -38.12
N GLY A 14 -26.84 33.42 -37.15
CA GLY A 14 -27.18 32.00 -37.26
C GLY A 14 -27.59 31.45 -35.90
N SER A 15 -28.90 31.53 -35.63
CA SER A 15 -29.69 30.71 -34.70
C SER A 15 -28.95 29.82 -33.68
N ASN A 16 -29.11 30.20 -32.41
CA ASN A 16 -29.46 29.32 -31.28
C ASN A 16 -29.34 27.81 -31.53
N PHE A 17 -28.21 27.21 -31.16
CA PHE A 17 -28.13 25.75 -31.01
C PHE A 17 -27.28 25.28 -29.81
N LEU A 18 -26.62 26.16 -29.08
CA LEU A 18 -25.74 25.77 -27.98
C LEU A 18 -26.27 26.26 -26.64
N ASP A 19 -27.51 25.89 -26.33
CA ASP A 19 -28.13 26.12 -25.03
C ASP A 19 -28.40 24.80 -24.31
N THR A 20 -27.36 23.98 -24.17
CA THR A 20 -27.28 22.90 -23.16
C THR A 20 -25.83 22.50 -22.92
N PHE A 21 -24.95 23.45 -22.64
CA PHE A 21 -23.71 23.11 -21.93
C PHE A 21 -24.01 23.22 -20.45
N GLN A 22 -24.43 22.08 -19.90
CA GLN A 22 -24.55 21.83 -18.48
C GLN A 22 -23.26 22.29 -17.81
N LEU A 23 -23.37 23.34 -16.99
CA LEU A 23 -22.28 23.87 -16.19
C LEU A 23 -21.90 22.80 -15.14
N VAL A 24 -21.03 21.87 -15.52
CA VAL A 24 -20.45 20.90 -14.59
C VAL A 24 -19.32 21.60 -13.86
N GLU A 25 -19.55 21.87 -12.59
CA GLU A 25 -18.55 22.35 -11.64
C GLU A 25 -17.29 21.47 -11.73
N SER A 26 -16.13 22.08 -11.96
CA SER A 26 -14.85 21.36 -12.07
C SER A 26 -14.59 20.58 -10.78
N LEU A 27 -14.32 19.28 -10.91
CA LEU A 27 -14.09 18.33 -9.82
C LEU A 27 -12.92 18.69 -8.88
N GLU A 28 -12.18 19.77 -9.17
CA GLU A 28 -10.96 20.17 -8.46
C GLU A 28 -11.23 20.92 -7.15
N ASP A 29 -12.43 21.45 -6.91
CA ASP A 29 -12.72 22.30 -5.74
C ASP A 29 -13.40 21.57 -4.58
N ARG A 30 -13.61 20.25 -4.70
CA ARG A 30 -14.18 19.45 -3.61
C ARG A 30 -13.07 19.04 -2.66
N PRO A 31 -13.18 19.33 -1.35
CA PRO A 31 -12.26 18.73 -0.39
C PRO A 31 -12.33 17.21 -0.54
N PRO A 32 -11.19 16.51 -0.60
CA PRO A 32 -11.17 15.06 -0.77
C PRO A 32 -12.00 14.44 0.35
N VAL A 33 -12.90 13.52 -0.02
CA VAL A 33 -13.82 12.88 0.93
C VAL A 33 -12.97 12.25 2.04
N PRO A 34 -13.14 12.69 3.31
CA PRO A 34 -12.28 12.23 4.39
C PRO A 34 -12.46 10.72 4.59
N ASN A 35 -11.35 9.98 4.49
CA ASN A 35 -11.36 8.56 4.75
C ASN A 35 -11.06 8.33 6.23
N HIS A 36 -12.11 8.41 7.04
CA HIS A 36 -12.00 8.30 8.49
C HIS A 36 -11.30 7.02 8.97
N LEU A 37 -11.28 5.93 8.19
CA LEU A 37 -10.56 4.70 8.56
C LEU A 37 -9.04 4.87 8.47
N LEU A 38 -8.57 5.59 7.45
CA LEU A 38 -7.15 5.93 7.28
C LEU A 38 -6.74 7.05 8.23
N ASP A 39 -7.60 8.06 8.40
CA ASP A 39 -7.32 9.25 9.19
C ASP A 39 -7.22 8.93 10.69
N THR A 40 -8.16 8.13 11.20
CA THR A 40 -8.19 7.77 12.63
C THR A 40 -7.17 6.69 12.99
N LYS A 41 -6.61 5.97 12.00
CA LYS A 41 -5.67 4.85 12.18
C LYS A 41 -6.12 3.83 13.22
N ILE A 42 -7.43 3.69 13.45
CA ILE A 42 -8.03 2.83 14.47
C ILE A 42 -7.54 1.38 14.37
N PHE A 43 -7.34 0.87 13.15
CA PHE A 43 -6.84 -0.49 12.92
C PHE A 43 -5.35 -0.68 13.19
N ARG A 44 -4.57 0.41 13.23
CA ARG A 44 -3.13 0.33 13.50
C ARG A 44 -2.86 -0.21 14.90
N LYS A 45 -3.66 0.19 15.88
CA LYS A 45 -3.57 -0.32 17.26
C LYS A 45 -3.93 -1.80 17.32
N THR A 46 -5.01 -2.21 16.66
CA THR A 46 -5.51 -3.59 16.69
C THR A 46 -4.54 -4.60 16.05
N GLY A 47 -3.86 -4.22 14.97
CA GLY A 47 -2.94 -5.12 14.25
C GLY A 47 -1.50 -5.12 14.77
N GLN A 48 -0.99 -3.98 15.27
CA GLN A 48 0.40 -3.85 15.73
C GLN A 48 0.59 -4.22 17.21
N GLU A 49 -0.46 -4.10 18.03
CA GLU A 49 -0.40 -4.35 19.47
C GLU A 49 -0.88 -5.76 19.84
N SER A 50 -0.47 -6.76 19.06
CA SER A 50 -0.54 -8.13 19.52
C SER A 50 0.34 -8.24 20.78
N LYS A 51 -0.30 -8.25 21.96
CA LYS A 51 0.41 -8.37 23.26
C LYS A 51 1.23 -9.65 23.36
N THR A 52 0.95 -10.62 22.51
CA THR A 52 1.55 -11.96 22.54
C THR A 52 2.84 -12.04 21.72
N LEU A 53 2.79 -11.56 20.48
CA LEU A 53 3.89 -11.67 19.51
C LEU A 53 4.21 -10.32 18.88
N LEU A 54 5.49 -9.96 18.87
CA LEU A 54 6.02 -8.79 18.20
C LEU A 54 6.63 -9.19 16.85
N ALA A 55 6.22 -8.51 15.78
CA ALA A 55 6.85 -8.62 14.47
C ALA A 55 7.67 -7.36 14.17
N ALA A 56 8.95 -7.55 13.83
CA ALA A 56 9.88 -6.47 13.55
C ALA A 56 10.67 -6.74 12.25
N PRO A 57 10.53 -5.91 11.20
CA PRO A 57 9.55 -4.82 11.06
C PRO A 57 8.12 -5.34 10.88
N VAL A 58 7.11 -4.51 11.17
CA VAL A 58 5.69 -4.87 10.96
C VAL A 58 5.38 -4.98 9.47
N ASP A 59 5.84 -4.01 8.68
CA ASP A 59 5.68 -3.97 7.23
C ASP A 59 7.04 -4.10 6.56
N VAL A 60 7.14 -5.03 5.60
CA VAL A 60 8.36 -5.26 4.82
C VAL A 60 8.19 -4.63 3.44
N HIS A 61 8.76 -3.44 3.25
CA HIS A 61 8.75 -2.77 1.95
C HIS A 61 9.90 -3.26 1.07
N PHE A 62 9.65 -3.49 -0.21
CA PHE A 62 10.69 -3.77 -1.20
C PHE A 62 10.64 -2.72 -2.30
N GLU A 63 11.82 -2.25 -2.71
CA GLU A 63 11.96 -1.37 -3.86
C GLU A 63 12.32 -2.22 -5.07
N ILE A 64 11.55 -2.07 -6.16
CA ILE A 64 11.84 -2.77 -7.41
C ILE A 64 12.96 -2.01 -8.11
N VAL A 65 14.18 -2.54 -8.03
CA VAL A 65 15.34 -2.00 -8.73
C VAL A 65 15.55 -2.70 -10.08
N CYS A 66 15.31 -4.01 -10.13
CA CYS A 66 15.42 -4.82 -11.35
C CYS A 66 14.34 -5.90 -11.38
N LEU A 67 13.80 -6.19 -12.56
CA LEU A 67 12.91 -7.32 -12.77
C LEU A 67 13.68 -8.65 -12.65
N GLU A 68 12.98 -9.70 -12.22
CA GLU A 68 13.44 -11.08 -12.05
C GLU A 68 14.62 -11.29 -11.08
N LYS A 69 15.11 -10.21 -10.46
CA LYS A 69 16.12 -10.28 -9.42
C LYS A 69 15.48 -10.56 -8.08
N LYS A 70 16.06 -11.53 -7.36
CA LYS A 70 15.65 -11.87 -6.01
C LYS A 70 16.11 -10.81 -5.00
N CYS A 71 15.16 -10.22 -4.30
CA CYS A 71 15.40 -9.35 -3.15
C CYS A 71 15.02 -10.11 -1.88
N SER A 72 15.85 -10.04 -0.84
CA SER A 72 15.57 -10.67 0.46
C SER A 72 15.60 -9.64 1.58
N LYS A 73 14.66 -9.73 2.51
CA LYS A 73 14.65 -8.95 3.76
C LYS A 73 14.39 -9.86 4.95
N ARG A 74 14.91 -9.47 6.10
CA ARG A 74 14.76 -10.21 7.36
C ARG A 74 13.58 -9.67 8.15
N LEU A 75 12.79 -10.58 8.72
CA LEU A 75 11.68 -10.35 9.62
C LEU A 75 11.95 -11.12 10.92
N SER A 76 11.89 -10.46 12.07
CA SER A 76 12.02 -11.10 13.38
C SER A 76 10.66 -11.20 14.06
N LEU A 77 10.35 -12.37 14.60
CA LEU A 77 9.16 -12.63 15.41
C LEU A 77 9.58 -12.93 16.84
N MET A 78 9.17 -12.11 17.80
CA MET A 78 9.56 -12.22 19.21
C MET A 78 8.35 -12.50 20.09
N ASN A 79 8.48 -13.46 21.01
CA ASN A 79 7.47 -13.71 22.03
C ASN A 79 7.62 -12.71 23.17
N LEU A 80 6.58 -11.92 23.41
CA LEU A 80 6.52 -10.96 24.52
C LEU A 80 5.89 -11.56 25.79
N THR A 81 5.24 -12.71 25.67
CA THR A 81 4.54 -13.37 26.78
C THR A 81 5.51 -14.20 27.62
N PRO A 82 5.34 -14.29 28.95
CA PRO A 82 6.11 -15.19 29.81
C PRO A 82 5.78 -16.68 29.62
N LYS A 83 4.99 -17.05 28.61
CA LYS A 83 4.53 -18.42 28.33
C LYS A 83 5.14 -18.92 27.02
N LEU A 84 5.31 -20.23 26.90
CA LEU A 84 5.59 -20.88 25.62
C LEU A 84 4.37 -20.70 24.71
N ILE A 85 4.57 -20.19 23.50
CA ILE A 85 3.51 -20.03 22.48
C ILE A 85 3.77 -20.96 21.30
N SER A 86 2.72 -21.54 20.72
CA SER A 86 2.85 -22.28 19.47
C SER A 86 2.59 -21.35 18.29
N ILE A 87 3.51 -21.34 17.32
CA ILE A 87 3.44 -20.44 16.17
C ILE A 87 3.26 -21.25 14.89
N GLN A 88 2.23 -20.89 14.14
CA GLN A 88 2.01 -21.38 12.78
C GLN A 88 2.03 -20.21 11.80
N ILE A 89 3.03 -20.21 10.91
CA ILE A 89 3.15 -19.24 9.83
C ILE A 89 2.42 -19.78 8.60
N LEU A 90 1.48 -18.99 8.08
CA LEU A 90 0.85 -19.24 6.79
C LEU A 90 1.65 -18.49 5.71
N PRO A 91 2.08 -19.18 4.63
CA PRO A 91 2.87 -18.56 3.59
C PRO A 91 2.05 -17.50 2.83
N PRO A 92 2.73 -16.55 2.17
CA PRO A 92 2.11 -15.63 1.23
C PRO A 92 1.26 -16.36 0.17
N GLN A 93 0.18 -15.73 -0.29
CA GLN A 93 -0.74 -16.37 -1.25
C GLN A 93 -0.28 -16.22 -2.70
N THR A 94 0.58 -15.25 -2.97
CA THR A 94 1.06 -14.94 -4.32
C THR A 94 2.40 -15.62 -4.62
N LYS A 95 2.66 -15.87 -5.90
CA LYS A 95 3.89 -16.54 -6.38
C LYS A 95 5.18 -15.71 -6.27
N TYR A 96 5.04 -14.39 -6.11
CA TYR A 96 6.16 -13.44 -6.14
C TYR A 96 6.87 -13.34 -4.80
N PHE A 97 6.18 -13.66 -3.71
CA PHE A 97 6.72 -13.65 -2.37
C PHE A 97 6.91 -15.07 -1.86
N LYS A 98 8.05 -15.32 -1.22
CA LYS A 98 8.33 -16.57 -0.50
C LYS A 98 8.85 -16.23 0.88
N ILE A 99 8.52 -17.06 1.87
CA ILE A 99 9.05 -16.92 3.21
C ILE A 99 9.82 -18.19 3.57
N HIS A 100 11.01 -18.00 4.11
CA HIS A 100 11.86 -19.06 4.64
C HIS A 100 12.06 -18.83 6.13
N TYR A 101 11.92 -19.87 6.92
CA TYR A 101 12.11 -19.81 8.36
C TYR A 101 12.52 -21.19 8.86
N GLU A 102 13.28 -21.21 9.95
CA GLU A 102 13.55 -22.45 10.64
C GLU A 102 12.28 -22.91 11.35
N LYS A 103 11.86 -24.16 11.10
CA LYS A 103 10.58 -24.68 11.58
C LYS A 103 10.67 -25.01 13.09
N SER A 104 10.68 -23.97 13.92
CA SER A 104 10.40 -24.10 15.35
C SER A 104 8.92 -23.80 15.58
N GLY A 105 8.12 -24.85 15.80
CA GLY A 105 6.67 -24.70 16.04
C GLY A 105 6.32 -24.05 17.38
N HIS A 106 7.32 -23.80 18.23
CA HIS A 106 7.15 -23.19 19.54
C HIS A 106 8.16 -22.05 19.74
N LEU A 107 7.73 -20.97 20.39
CA LEU A 107 8.58 -19.85 20.76
C LEU A 107 8.52 -19.66 22.28
N GLY A 108 9.66 -19.80 22.94
CA GLY A 108 9.79 -19.62 24.38
C GLY A 108 9.60 -18.16 24.79
N PRO A 109 9.48 -17.88 26.10
CA PRO A 109 9.43 -16.51 26.61
C PRO A 109 10.66 -15.69 26.23
N GLY A 110 10.48 -14.49 25.69
CA GLY A 110 11.58 -13.58 25.32
C GLY A 110 12.47 -14.07 24.18
N THR A 111 12.14 -15.21 23.56
CA THR A 111 12.89 -15.75 22.42
C THR A 111 12.38 -15.13 21.13
N GLN A 112 13.25 -15.09 20.12
CA GLN A 112 12.91 -14.59 18.78
C GLN A 112 13.25 -15.61 17.70
N MET A 113 12.45 -15.61 16.63
CA MET A 113 12.64 -16.41 15.43
C MET A 113 12.88 -15.49 14.24
N SER A 114 13.95 -15.75 13.49
CA SER A 114 14.26 -15.01 12.26
C SER A 114 13.64 -15.69 11.05
N CYS A 115 12.87 -14.93 10.29
CA CYS A 115 12.31 -15.32 9.01
C CYS A 115 12.95 -14.48 7.90
N GLN A 116 13.14 -15.06 6.72
CA GLN A 116 13.62 -14.38 5.53
C GLN A 116 12.48 -14.32 4.51
N VAL A 117 12.07 -13.10 4.16
CA VAL A 117 11.09 -12.83 3.13
C VAL A 117 11.83 -12.55 1.83
N GLU A 118 11.47 -13.29 0.80
CA GLU A 118 12.02 -13.17 -0.55
C GLU A 118 10.95 -12.63 -1.47
N PHE A 119 11.37 -11.74 -2.36
CA PHE A 119 10.53 -11.11 -3.35
C PHE A 119 11.21 -11.15 -4.71
N VAL A 120 10.46 -11.56 -5.73
CA VAL A 120 10.90 -11.60 -7.13
C VAL A 120 9.83 -10.92 -8.01
N PRO A 121 10.04 -9.67 -8.45
CA PRO A 121 9.11 -8.98 -9.33
C PRO A 121 9.25 -9.48 -10.78
N THR A 122 8.14 -9.66 -11.48
CA THR A 122 8.15 -10.04 -12.92
C THR A 122 7.86 -8.85 -13.83
N GLU A 123 7.01 -7.93 -13.39
CA GLU A 123 6.56 -6.73 -14.10
C GLU A 123 6.71 -5.48 -13.22
N TRP A 124 6.80 -4.29 -13.84
CA TRP A 124 6.81 -3.00 -13.15
C TRP A 124 5.43 -2.62 -12.64
N ARG A 125 5.05 -3.14 -11.48
CA ARG A 125 3.78 -2.84 -10.82
C ARG A 125 3.91 -2.90 -9.31
N TYR A 126 2.87 -2.44 -8.62
CA TYR A 126 2.76 -2.62 -7.18
C TYR A 126 2.37 -4.07 -6.84
N TYR A 127 3.16 -4.69 -5.97
CA TYR A 127 2.87 -6.01 -5.41
C TYR A 127 2.60 -5.86 -3.93
N TYR A 128 1.57 -6.56 -3.45
CA TYR A 128 1.22 -6.62 -2.05
C TYR A 128 0.81 -8.05 -1.69
N ASP A 129 1.26 -8.50 -0.54
CA ASP A 129 0.84 -9.76 0.06
C ASP A 129 0.98 -9.65 1.59
N CYS A 130 0.40 -10.61 2.31
CA CYS A 130 0.45 -10.65 3.76
C CYS A 130 0.93 -12.02 4.26
N ILE A 131 1.73 -12.01 5.32
CA ILE A 131 2.12 -13.22 6.06
C ILE A 131 1.20 -13.29 7.27
N ARG A 132 0.41 -14.35 7.38
CA ARG A 132 -0.50 -14.53 8.52
C ARG A 132 0.16 -15.45 9.54
N ILE A 133 0.17 -15.02 10.79
CA ILE A 133 0.79 -15.74 11.89
C ILE A 133 -0.31 -16.09 12.88
N HIS A 134 -0.51 -17.38 13.12
CA HIS A 134 -1.42 -17.86 14.15
C HIS A 134 -0.59 -18.20 15.39
N CYS A 135 -1.03 -17.65 16.53
CA CYS A 135 -0.49 -17.97 17.84
C CYS A 135 -1.57 -18.74 18.60
N LEU A 136 -1.23 -19.94 19.09
CA LEU A 136 -2.10 -20.79 19.91
C LEU A 136 -1.57 -20.83 21.35
#